data_AF-A0A2U3F0E8-F1
#
_entry.id   AF-A0A2U3F0E8-F1
#
_cell.length_a   1.000
_cell.length_b   1.000
_cell.length_c   1.000
_cell.angle_alpha   90.00
_cell.angle_beta   90.00
_cell.angle_gamma   90.00
#
_symmetry.space_group_name_H-M   'P 1'
#
loop_
_entity.id
_entity.type
_entity.pdbx_description
1 polymer ?
#
loop_
_entity_poly.entity_id
_entity_poly.type
_entity_poly.pdbx_seq_one_letter_code
_entity_poly.pdbx_strand_id
1 'polypeptide(L)' 'MWQSIKAFLKQFLKSFLQDIMDDFFWYGTGIFAIILGAVVVSFIENEKIALRIVGIIILVVYFIAFRYKTKDQ' A
#
# COMPACT_ATOMS: atom_id res chain seq x y z
N MET A 1 17.71 18.07 -30.77
CA MET A 1 17.96 16.68 -30.34
C MET A 1 18.29 16.58 -28.85
N TRP A 2 19.35 17.22 -28.35
CA TRP A 2 19.74 17.18 -26.94
C TRP A 2 18.69 17.70 -25.94
N GLN A 3 18.01 18.80 -26.27
CA GLN A 3 16.90 19.36 -25.47
C GLN A 3 15.72 18.38 -25.33
N SER A 4 15.32 17.70 -26.41
CA SER A 4 14.25 16.69 -26.39
C SER A 4 14.64 15.46 -25.56
N ILE A 5 15.89 15.02 -25.65
CA ILE A 5 16.40 13.89 -24.85
C ILE A 5 16.38 14.24 -23.35
N LYS A 6 16.80 15.46 -22.97
CA LYS A 6 16.71 15.94 -21.59
C LYS A 6 15.28 16.03 -21.07
N ALA A 7 14.35 16.53 -21.90
CA ALA A 7 12.95 16.63 -21.53
C ALA A 7 12.34 15.25 -21.28
N PHE A 8 12.61 14.29 -22.18
CA PHE A 8 12.19 12.90 -22.04
C PHE A 8 12.75 12.24 -20.77
N LEU A 9 14.06 12.34 -20.53
CA LEU A 9 14.70 11.78 -19.33
C LEU A 9 14.13 12.36 -18.04
N LYS A 10 13.89 13.67 -18.00
CA LYS A 10 13.31 14.35 -16.84
C LYS A 10 11.89 13.87 -16.56
N GLN A 11 11.08 13.70 -17.61
CA GLN A 11 9.70 13.21 -17.48
C GLN A 11 9.67 11.73 -17.07
N PHE A 12 10.52 10.91 -17.68
CA PHE A 12 10.67 9.49 -17.34
C PHE A 12 11.09 9.29 -15.89
N LEU A 13 12.17 9.96 -15.45
CA LEU A 13 12.63 9.88 -14.06
C LEU A 13 11.58 10.37 -13.07
N LYS A 14 10.83 11.42 -13.42
CA LYS A 14 9.75 11.92 -12.57
C LYS A 14 8.63 10.89 -12.42
N SER A 15 8.17 10.30 -13.51
CA SER A 15 7.13 9.24 -13.47
C SER A 15 7.61 8.04 -12.67
N PHE A 16 8.83 7.57 -12.96
CA PHE A 16 9.42 6.41 -12.31
C PHE A 16 9.60 6.59 -10.79
N LEU A 17 10.07 7.76 -10.36
CA LEU A 17 10.20 8.07 -8.93
C LEU A 17 8.85 8.20 -8.24
N GLN A 18 7.84 8.70 -8.95
CA GLN A 18 6.49 8.86 -8.42
C GLN A 18 5.82 7.50 -8.23
N ASP A 19 5.96 6.60 -9.21
CA ASP A 19 5.49 5.21 -9.11
C ASP A 19 6.16 4.47 -7.95
N ILE A 20 7.48 4.63 -7.76
CA ILE A 20 8.20 4.03 -6.62
C ILE A 20 7.71 4.60 -5.29
N MET A 21 7.49 5.90 -5.20
CA MET A 21 7.00 6.55 -3.97
C MET A 21 5.59 6.07 -3.62
N ASP A 22 4.72 5.96 -4.63
CA ASP A 22 3.35 5.50 -4.45
C ASP A 22 3.34 4.03 -4.01
N ASP A 23 4.12 3.17 -4.68
CA ASP A 23 4.29 1.77 -4.26
C ASP A 23 4.80 1.68 -2.82
N PHE A 24 5.86 2.43 -2.46
CA PHE A 24 6.40 2.44 -1.11
C PHE A 24 5.38 2.91 -0.06
N PHE A 25 4.60 3.94 -0.39
CA PHE A 25 3.53 4.45 0.47
C PHE A 25 2.45 3.40 0.69
N TRP A 26 2.06 2.66 -0.35
CA TRP A 26 1.03 1.62 -0.25
C TRP A 26 1.49 0.39 0.51
N TYR A 27 2.69 -0.13 0.22
CA TYR A 27 3.28 -1.24 0.98
C TYR A 27 3.48 -0.83 2.45
N GLY A 28 3.98 0.37 2.70
CA GLY A 28 4.14 0.93 4.04
C GLY A 28 2.82 1.04 4.80
N THR A 29 1.78 1.56 4.14
CA THR A 29 0.43 1.69 4.73
C THR A 29 -0.17 0.32 5.06
N GLY A 30 0.00 -0.68 4.18
CA GLY A 30 -0.47 -2.03 4.42
C GLY A 30 0.24 -2.70 5.61
N ILE A 31 1.56 -2.60 5.68
CA ILE A 31 2.36 -3.13 6.79
C ILE A 31 1.97 -2.43 8.10
N PHE A 32 1.83 -1.10 8.09
CA PHE A 32 1.43 -0.33 9.26
C PHE A 32 0.04 -0.72 9.78
N ALA A 33 -0.94 -0.89 8.88
CA ALA A 33 -2.28 -1.32 9.25
C ALA A 33 -2.29 -2.73 9.87
N ILE A 34 -1.47 -3.65 9.35
CA ILE A 34 -1.32 -5.00 9.91
C ILE A 34 -0.69 -4.95 11.31
N ILE A 35 0.37 -4.15 11.51
CA ILE A 35 1.04 -4.02 12.81
C ILE A 35 0.08 -3.44 13.86
N LEU A 36 -0.61 -2.34 13.52
CA LEU A 36 -1.61 -1.76 14.44
C LEU A 36 -2.75 -2.74 14.73
N GLY A 37 -3.21 -3.47 13.70
CA GLY A 37 -4.20 -4.52 13.85
C GLY A 37 -3.75 -5.62 14.81
N ALA A 38 -2.53 -6.10 14.65
CA ALA A 38 -1.94 -7.12 15.52
C ALA A 38 -1.79 -6.63 16.96
N VAL A 39 -1.39 -5.36 17.17
CA VAL A 39 -1.35 -4.75 18.50
C VAL A 39 -2.73 -4.74 19.15
N VAL A 40 -3.77 -4.28 18.44
CA VAL A 40 -5.15 -4.26 18.97
C VAL A 40 -5.64 -5.68 19.30
N VAL A 41 -5.38 -6.62 18.40
CA VAL A 41 -5.78 -8.03 18.58
C VAL A 41 -5.04 -8.69 19.76
N SER A 42 -3.80 -8.28 20.06
CA SER A 42 -3.03 -8.83 21.17
C SER A 42 -3.66 -8.60 22.55
N PHE A 43 -4.57 -7.61 22.67
CA PHE A 43 -5.32 -7.33 23.89
C PHE A 43 -6.63 -8.13 24.01
N ILE A 44 -6.94 -8.99 23.03
CA ILE A 44 -8.19 -9.77 23.00
C ILE A 44 -7.88 -11.21 23.43
N GLU A 45 -8.34 -11.59 24.62
CA GLU A 45 -8.15 -12.95 25.15
C GLU A 45 -8.90 -14.02 24.35
N ASN A 46 -10.02 -13.65 23.71
CA ASN A 46 -10.81 -14.58 22.93
C ASN A 46 -10.24 -14.78 21.52
N GLU A 47 -9.52 -15.88 21.34
CA GLU A 47 -8.85 -16.26 20.09
C GLU A 47 -9.78 -16.27 18.87
N LYS A 48 -11.05 -16.68 19.02
CA LYS A 48 -12.01 -16.70 17.89
C LYS A 48 -12.40 -15.30 17.45
N ILE A 49 -12.53 -14.36 18.39
CA ILE A 49 -12.83 -12.96 18.11
C ILE A 49 -11.60 -12.27 17.52
N ALA A 50 -10.43 -12.50 18.11
CA ALA A 50 -9.13 -12.05 17.62
C ALA A 50 -8.91 -12.45 16.15
N LEU A 51 -9.11 -13.73 15.81
CA LEU A 51 -8.93 -14.24 14.44
C LEU A 51 -9.89 -13.58 13.44
N ARG A 52 -11.16 -13.35 13.84
CA ARG A 52 -12.13 -12.66 12.99
C ARG A 52 -11.71 -11.23 12.69
N ILE A 53 -11.19 -10.52 13.69
CA ILE A 53 -10.72 -9.13 13.53
C ILE A 53 -9.50 -9.08 12.60
N VAL A 54 -8.52 -9.98 12.76
CA VAL A 54 -7.38 -10.11 11.83
C VAL A 54 -7.86 -10.35 10.40
N GLY A 55 -8.83 -11.27 10.23
CA GLY A 55 -9.41 -11.55 8.91
C GLY A 55 -10.05 -10.32 8.26
N ILE A 56 -10.79 -9.52 9.03
CA ILE A 56 -11.39 -8.26 8.55
C ILE A 56 -10.30 -7.26 8.14
N ILE A 57 -9.24 -7.12 8.94
CA ILE A 57 -8.13 -6.20 8.65
C ILE A 57 -7.43 -6.59 7.34
N ILE A 58 -7.15 -7.89 7.15
CA ILE A 58 -6.57 -8.40 5.90
C ILE A 58 -7.48 -8.12 4.72
N LEU A 59 -8.79 -8.35 4.85
CA LEU A 59 -9.76 -8.09 3.78
C LEU A 59 -9.85 -6.60 3.42
N VAL A 60 -9.81 -5.70 4.40
CA VAL A 60 -9.83 -4.25 4.18
C VAL A 60 -8.54 -3.79 3.49
N VAL A 61 -7.38 -4.23 3.97
CA VAL A 61 -6.08 -3.91 3.35
C VAL A 61 -6.04 -4.42 1.91
N TYR A 62 -6.48 -5.66 1.68
CA TYR A 62 -6.57 -6.25 0.35
C TYR A 62 -7.51 -5.46 -0.57
N PHE A 63 -8.71 -5.10 -0.08
CA PHE A 63 -9.67 -4.32 -0.84
C PHE A 63 -9.09 -2.96 -1.23
N ILE A 64 -8.48 -2.23 -0.30
CA ILE A 64 -7.84 -0.94 -0.58
C ILE A 64 -6.74 -1.11 -1.64
N ALA A 65 -5.83 -2.06 -1.45
CA ALA A 65 -4.75 -2.32 -2.41
C ALA A 65 -5.29 -2.69 -3.81
N PHE A 66 -6.32 -3.54 -3.88
CA PHE A 66 -6.92 -3.96 -5.14
C PHE A 66 -7.65 -2.82 -5.86
N ARG A 67 -8.39 -1.99 -5.11
CA ARG A 67 -9.17 -0.86 -5.65
C ARG A 67 -8.26 0.26 -6.18
N TYR A 68 -7.08 0.44 -5.58
CA TYR A 68 -6.09 1.40 -6.09
C TYR A 68 -5.36 0.88 -7.33
N LYS A 69 -4.99 -0.41 -7.38
CA LYS A 69 -4.41 -1.02 -8.59
C LYS A 69 -5.32 -0.92 -9.83
N THR A 70 -6.64 -0.80 -9.64
CA THR A 70 -7.62 -0.62 -10.72
C THR A 70 -7.90 0.84 -11.09
N LYS A 71 -7.39 1.83 -10.34
CA LYS A 71 -7.53 3.25 -10.71
C LYS A 71 -6.47 3.73 -11.71
N ASP A 72 -5.37 3.01 -11.83
CA ASP A 72 -4.24 3.37 -12.69
C ASP A 72 -4.19 2.57 -14.02
N GLN A 73 -5.29 1.89 -14.38
CA GLN A 73 -5.56 1.36 -15.73
C GLN A 73 -6.74 2.09 -16.36
#